data_AF-A0AB33FET3-F1
#
_entry.id   AF-A0AB33FET3-F1
#
_cell.length_a   1.000
_cell.length_b   1.000
_cell.length_c   1.000
_cell.angle_alpha   90.00
_cell.angle_beta   90.00
_cell.angle_gamma   90.00
#
_symmetry.space_group_name_H-M   'P 1'
#
loop_
_entity.id
_entity.type
_entity.pdbx_description
1 polymer ?
#
loop_
_entity_poly.entity_id
_entity_poly.type
_entity_poly.pdbx_seq_one_letter_code
_entity_poly.pdbx_strand_id
1 'polypeptide(L)'
;MPKSDSTAANANTPTTTHERFDVVSPHAYTKGDGETGTEWFRCGVAFPHRNGGYTLKLRTVPVAIDGEVTLIVRKREPRDKGEGENWNLPD
;
A
#
# COMPACT_ATOMS: atom_id res chain seq x y z
N MET A 1 -20.70 -21.11 -47.62
CA MET A 1 -20.76 -20.18 -46.49
C MET A 1 -19.58 -20.46 -45.56
N PRO A 2 -18.50 -19.66 -45.59
CA PRO A 2 -17.45 -19.75 -44.58
C PRO A 2 -17.71 -18.79 -43.40
N LYS A 3 -17.00 -19.06 -42.32
CA LYS A 3 -17.31 -18.82 -40.91
C LYS A 3 -17.07 -17.38 -40.43
N SER A 4 -17.80 -17.06 -39.36
CA SER A 4 -17.77 -15.85 -38.55
C SER A 4 -16.38 -15.50 -38.02
N ASP A 5 -15.89 -14.31 -38.36
CA ASP A 5 -14.85 -13.63 -37.59
C ASP A 5 -15.52 -12.76 -36.52
N SER A 6 -15.61 -13.29 -35.31
CA SER A 6 -15.99 -12.51 -34.13
C SER A 6 -14.82 -11.57 -33.80
N THR A 7 -14.92 -10.32 -34.24
CA THR A 7 -14.05 -9.24 -33.78
C THR A 7 -14.32 -9.02 -32.29
N ALA A 8 -13.49 -9.63 -31.44
CA ALA A 8 -13.51 -9.36 -30.01
C ALA A 8 -13.09 -7.91 -29.79
N ALA A 9 -14.07 -7.04 -29.55
CA ALA A 9 -13.87 -5.68 -29.11
C ALA A 9 -13.00 -5.69 -27.86
N ASN A 10 -11.82 -5.07 -27.98
CA ASN A 10 -10.90 -4.85 -26.87
C ASN A 10 -11.62 -3.95 -25.87
N ALA A 11 -12.18 -4.56 -24.81
CA ALA A 11 -12.86 -3.85 -23.74
C ALA A 11 -11.82 -3.09 -22.92
N ASN A 12 -11.42 -1.92 -23.40
CA ASN A 12 -10.76 -0.90 -22.61
C ASN A 12 -11.77 -0.40 -21.58
N THR A 13 -11.98 -1.20 -20.54
CA THR A 13 -12.70 -0.77 -19.36
C THR A 13 -11.85 0.34 -18.77
N PRO A 14 -12.34 1.59 -18.67
CA PRO A 14 -11.60 2.62 -17.97
C PRO A 14 -11.48 2.14 -16.53
N THR A 15 -10.29 1.65 -16.19
CA THR A 15 -9.95 1.36 -14.80
C THR A 15 -10.02 2.72 -14.15
N THR A 16 -11.12 3.00 -13.46
CA THR A 16 -11.25 4.20 -12.68
C THR A 16 -10.26 3.98 -11.55
N THR A 17 -9.02 4.44 -11.76
CA THR A 17 -7.94 4.34 -10.81
C THR A 17 -8.31 5.26 -9.66
N HIS A 18 -9.21 4.79 -8.79
CA HIS A 18 -9.45 5.45 -7.53
C HIS A 18 -8.09 5.53 -6.83
N GLU A 19 -7.62 6.75 -6.60
CA GLU A 19 -6.37 6.99 -5.90
C GLU A 19 -6.44 6.26 -4.55
N ARG A 20 -5.72 5.15 -4.46
CA ARG A 20 -5.68 4.30 -3.29
C ARG A 20 -4.42 4.64 -2.51
N PHE A 21 -4.62 5.04 -1.27
CA PHE A 21 -3.54 5.35 -0.35
C PHE A 21 -3.39 4.22 0.66
N ASP A 22 -2.19 4.09 1.22
CA ASP A 22 -1.90 3.16 2.29
C ASP A 22 -1.90 3.90 3.62
N VAL A 23 -2.42 3.24 4.66
CA VAL A 23 -2.34 3.73 6.04
C VAL A 23 -1.21 2.97 6.71
N VAL A 24 -0.20 3.70 7.20
CA VAL A 24 0.97 3.13 7.86
C VAL A 24 1.16 3.72 9.26
N SER A 25 1.69 2.91 10.18
CA SER A 25 2.13 3.32 11.52
C SER A 25 3.66 3.28 11.57
N PRO A 26 4.34 4.35 12.00
CA PRO A 26 5.79 4.35 12.20
C PRO A 26 6.15 3.61 13.49
N HIS A 27 7.09 2.67 13.43
CA HIS A 27 7.72 2.08 14.60
C HIS A 27 9.22 2.37 14.56
N ALA A 28 9.74 2.98 15.63
CA ALA A 28 11.17 3.18 15.76
C ALA A 28 11.85 1.85 16.14
N TYR A 29 13.03 1.60 15.58
CA TYR A 29 13.88 0.48 15.96
C TYR A 29 15.35 0.91 15.93
N THR A 30 16.19 0.20 16.67
CA THR A 30 17.65 0.40 16.64
C THR A 30 18.26 -0.53 15.62
N LYS A 31 19.04 0.02 14.69
CA LYS A 31 19.82 -0.74 13.72
C LYS A 31 21.08 -1.33 14.37
N GLY A 32 21.74 -2.26 13.67
CA GLY A 32 22.97 -2.90 14.16
C GLY A 32 24.17 -1.94 14.35
N ASP A 33 24.16 -0.79 13.69
CA ASP A 33 25.15 0.29 13.83
C ASP A 33 24.84 1.26 15.00
N GLY A 34 23.74 1.04 15.73
CA GLY A 34 23.27 1.89 16.81
C GLY A 34 22.42 3.08 16.37
N GLU A 35 22.20 3.29 15.06
CA GLU A 35 21.31 4.34 14.57
C GLU A 35 19.84 3.99 14.78
N THR A 36 18.99 5.02 14.87
CA THR A 36 17.54 4.84 14.88
C THR A 36 17.01 4.71 13.45
N GLY A 37 16.33 3.60 13.16
CA GLY A 37 15.53 3.39 11.96
C GLY A 37 14.04 3.57 12.23
N THR A 38 13.26 3.70 11.16
CA THR A 38 11.79 3.68 11.23
C THR A 38 11.25 2.60 10.33
N GLU A 39 10.59 1.62 10.92
CA GLU A 39 9.77 0.64 10.22
C GLU A 39 8.40 1.25 9.94
N TRP A 40 7.87 1.02 8.74
CA TRP A 40 6.53 1.47 8.34
C TRP A 40 5.57 0.28 8.29
N PHE A 41 4.81 0.09 9.36
CA PHE A 41 3.85 -1.01 9.44
C PHE A 41 2.54 -0.65 8.73
N ARG A 42 2.09 -1.46 7.78
CA ARG A 42 0.84 -1.19 7.05
C ARG A 42 -0.39 -1.61 7.85
N CYS A 43 -1.20 -0.63 8.23
CA CYS A 43 -2.43 -0.81 9.01
C CYS A 43 -3.68 -0.95 8.13
N GLY A 44 -3.68 -0.38 6.92
CA GLY A 44 -4.87 -0.38 6.08
C GLY A 44 -4.72 0.36 4.76
N VAL A 45 -5.85 0.86 4.29
CA VAL A 45 -5.95 1.69 3.08
C VAL A 45 -6.78 2.93 3.37
N ALA A 46 -6.55 4.00 2.62
CA ALA A 46 -7.30 5.22 2.72
C ALA A 46 -7.84 5.64 1.35
N PHE A 47 -9.01 6.28 1.38
CA PHE A 47 -9.70 6.79 0.20
C PHE A 47 -10.01 8.28 0.42
N PRO A 48 -9.80 9.13 -0.59
CA PRO A 48 -10.16 10.53 -0.49
C PRO A 48 -11.68 10.66 -0.30
N HIS A 49 -12.10 11.52 0.63
CA HIS A 49 -13.49 11.82 0.87
C HIS A 49 -13.92 13.07 0.10
N ARG A 50 -15.16 13.11 -0.40
CA ARG A 50 -15.66 14.19 -1.28
C ARG A 50 -15.60 15.58 -0.64
N ASN A 51 -15.73 15.65 0.68
CA ASN A 51 -15.73 16.90 1.45
C ASN A 51 -14.34 17.29 1.98
N GLY A 52 -13.28 16.66 1.47
CA GLY A 52 -11.93 16.77 2.00
C GLY A 52 -11.63 15.69 3.06
N GLY A 53 -10.34 15.45 3.29
CA GLY A 53 -9.85 14.40 4.18
C GLY A 53 -9.88 12.99 3.58
N TYR A 54 -9.62 11.99 4.42
CA TYR A 54 -9.54 10.59 4.03
C TYR A 54 -10.41 9.70 4.91
N THR A 55 -11.10 8.75 4.29
CA THR A 55 -11.73 7.63 4.99
C THR A 55 -10.71 6.50 5.11
N LEU A 56 -10.44 6.04 6.34
CA LEU A 56 -9.52 4.94 6.61
C LEU A 56 -10.28 3.62 6.71
N LYS A 57 -9.81 2.60 5.98
CA LYS A 57 -10.23 1.22 6.15
C LYS A 57 -9.06 0.43 6.73
N LEU A 58 -9.06 0.31 8.06
CA LEU A 58 -8.04 -0.40 8.81
C LEU A 58 -8.29 -1.92 8.77
N ARG A 59 -7.23 -2.68 8.51
CA ARG A 59 -7.20 -4.14 8.68
C ARG A 59 -6.66 -4.52 10.05
N THR A 60 -5.79 -3.67 10.59
CA THR A 60 -5.18 -3.79 11.90
C THR A 60 -5.13 -2.41 12.54
N VAL A 61 -5.24 -2.37 13.86
CA VAL A 61 -5.13 -1.14 14.66
C VAL A 61 -3.88 -1.31 15.54
N PRO A 62 -2.86 -0.43 15.44
CA PRO A 62 -1.71 -0.49 16.33
C PRO A 62 -2.15 -0.29 17.78
N VAL A 63 -1.48 -0.99 18.70
CA VAL A 63 -1.62 -0.71 20.13
C VAL A 63 -0.68 0.45 20.47
N ALA A 64 -1.20 1.44 21.20
CA ALA A 64 -0.38 2.53 21.68
C ALA A 64 0.67 2.00 22.67
N ILE A 65 1.94 2.26 22.38
CA ILE A 65 3.01 2.20 23.36
C ILE A 65 3.19 3.66 23.76
N ASP A 66 2.91 3.99 25.03
CA ASP A 66 2.90 5.36 25.59
C ASP A 66 1.66 6.22 25.29
N GLY A 67 0.55 5.60 24.89
CA GLY A 67 -0.78 6.23 24.87
C GLY A 67 -1.13 7.01 23.59
N GLU A 68 -0.20 7.13 22.63
CA GLU A 68 -0.46 7.70 21.31
C GLU A 68 -0.28 6.67 20.19
N VAL A 69 -1.11 6.78 19.14
CA VAL A 69 -0.95 6.02 17.90
C VAL A 69 -0.91 7.00 16.74
N THR A 70 0.16 6.94 15.95
CA THR A 70 0.28 7.73 14.72
C THR A 70 -0.12 6.88 13.51
N LEU A 71 -1.12 7.34 12.74
CA LEU A 71 -1.51 6.74 11.47
C LEU A 71 -1.27 7.74 10.34
N ILE A 72 -0.47 7.35 9.35
CA ILE A 72 -0.09 8.21 8.23
C ILE A 72 -0.70 7.67 6.93
N VAL A 73 -1.37 8.55 6.19
CA VAL A 73 -1.84 8.27 4.83
C VAL A 73 -0.71 8.56 3.85
N ARG A 74 -0.23 7.54 3.14
CA ARG A 74 0.81 7.66 2.11
C ARG A 74 0.29 7.25 0.74
N LYS A 75 0.75 7.96 -0.30
CA LYS A 75 0.47 7.55 -1.68
C LYS A 75 1.16 6.21 -1.90
N ARG A 76 0.42 5.24 -2.44
CA ARG A 76 1.00 3.93 -2.72
C ARG A 76 1.98 4.09 -3.88
N GLU A 77 3.26 3.90 -3.58
CA GLU A 77 4.26 3.74 -4.64
C GLU A 77 3.99 2.40 -5.36
N PRO A 78 4.00 2.38 -6.70
CA PRO A 78 4.01 1.14 -7.44
C PRO A 78 5.20 0.32 -6.96
N ARG A 79 4.96 -0.85 -6.37
CA ARG A 79 6.03 -1.82 -6.23
C ARG A 79 6.30 -2.34 -7.63
N ASP A 80 7.43 -1.96 -8.21
CA ASP A 80 7.89 -2.57 -9.44
C ASP A 80 7.94 -4.09 -9.22
N LYS A 81 7.28 -4.82 -10.11
CA LYS A 81 7.36 -6.29 -10.17
C LYS A 81 8.78 -6.64 -10.62
N GLY A 82 9.75 -6.63 -9.70
CA GLY A 82 11.14 -6.92 -10.03
C GLY A 82 12.06 -7.12 -8.83
N GLU A 83 11.76 -6.57 -7.65
CA GLU A 83 12.68 -6.60 -6.51
C GLU A 83 12.18 -7.49 -5.36
N GLY A 84 11.61 -8.66 -5.69
CA GLY A 84 10.93 -9.55 -4.75
C GLY A 84 11.56 -10.93 -4.55
N GLU A 85 12.74 -11.21 -5.11
CA GLU A 85 13.40 -12.52 -5.00
C GLU A 85 14.90 -12.38 -4.77
N ASN A 86 15.30 -11.79 -3.64
CA ASN A 86 16.65 -12.03 -3.12
C ASN A 86 16.62 -12.08 -1.58
N TRP A 87 16.11 -13.18 -1.05
CA TRP A 87 16.19 -13.54 0.36
C TRP A 87 17.52 -14.24 0.68
N ASN A 88 18.64 -13.70 0.22
CA ASN A 88 19.94 -14.22 0.61
C ASN A 88 20.35 -13.60 1.96
N LEU A 89 19.87 -14.17 3.06
CA LEU A 89 20.54 -14.03 4.35
C LEU A 89 21.80 -14.91 4.32
N PRO A 90 23.00 -14.38 4.64
CA PRO A 90 24.16 -15.23 4.89
C PRO A 90 23.94 -16.07 6.17
N ASP A 91 24.49 -17.29 6.18
CA ASP A 91 24.42 -18.28 7.27
C ASP A 91 24.82 -17.72 8.65
#